data_AF-A0A1L1WCV1-F1
#
_entry.id   AF-A0A1L1WCV1-F1
#
_cell.length_a   1.000
_cell.length_b   1.000
_cell.length_c   1.000
_cell.angle_alpha   90.00
_cell.angle_beta   90.00
_cell.angle_gamma   90.00
#
_symmetry.space_group_name_H-M   'P 1'
#
loop_
_entity.id
_entity.type
_entity.pdbx_description
1 polymer ?
#
loop_
_entity_poly.entity_id
_entity_poly.type
_entity_poly.pdbx_seq_one_letter_code
_entity_poly.pdbx_strand_id
1 'polypeptide(L)'
;MVKKIVISYFNNIAAILQHNRIEEIIIVNQNYQVNDIYVGIVQKIFSSINAAFVKLGRYGKSGFIHISDIKPLKRKKYINHIHDVLTINQLILVQVVKEPTLNKGPRLTTNIHLHGKYVVLMPFCNIISISNKIYDQNERLYLHSFAILIKPEMMGLLIKPSAQGVNERSILEDLDLLKKQWYFIEKSFIVTSNPCLVYKDEDLIKKVVRDFYNESIKKIIIDSEDGLKMLYYYLNKCKAISPIIDTKLQLYNKSECIIDQFHIKQVIKDSLKPKVKLLSGGYIVIENYEALTIIDVNSGSFNKSDNSKEAILKTNFYAAIEIAYQLKIRNINGIIIIDFIDMYSQRDQLQLLEHFNNLLKYDDAKPQIVQFSELGFVELTRRRRGQSLKEIFNDINIKNTTLEFTNQLNYNFYHSTYRNYQGKRLLANKYVRSLFFDKKFNKSILLTNKKFYLNNSLYSKYFIFLDRLNTVSFFNPKANYILPLILYLKLIN
;
A
#
# COMPACT_ATOMS: atom_id res chain seq x y z
N MET A 1 15.31 10.62 -21.38
CA MET A 1 13.88 10.94 -21.12
C MET A 1 13.67 11.02 -19.61
N VAL A 2 13.02 12.08 -19.10
CA VAL A 2 13.04 12.39 -17.66
C VAL A 2 11.76 11.94 -16.97
N LYS A 3 11.86 10.92 -16.09
CA LYS A 3 10.81 10.60 -15.12
C LYS A 3 10.91 11.55 -13.92
N LYS A 4 9.76 12.00 -13.43
CA LYS A 4 9.65 12.84 -12.23
C LYS A 4 8.59 12.31 -11.28
N ILE A 5 8.83 12.48 -9.99
CA ILE A 5 7.86 12.21 -8.94
C ILE A 5 7.36 13.55 -8.41
N VAL A 6 6.05 13.69 -8.28
CA VAL A 6 5.40 14.83 -7.65
C VAL A 6 4.70 14.33 -6.39
N ILE A 7 5.00 14.93 -5.24
CA ILE A 7 4.48 14.53 -3.93
C ILE A 7 3.73 15.72 -3.35
N SER A 8 2.43 15.57 -3.12
CA SER A 8 1.68 16.46 -2.25
C SER A 8 1.60 15.85 -0.86
N TYR A 9 2.51 16.30 0.01
CA TYR A 9 2.62 15.82 1.39
C TYR A 9 1.34 16.13 2.17
N PHE A 10 0.79 17.34 2.00
CA PHE A 10 -0.41 17.77 2.74
C PHE A 10 -1.66 16.98 2.36
N ASN A 11 -1.74 16.48 1.12
CA ASN A 11 -2.91 15.74 0.63
C ASN A 11 -2.71 14.22 0.64
N ASN A 12 -1.54 13.71 1.08
CA ASN A 12 -1.19 12.28 1.02
C ASN A 12 -1.34 11.65 -0.38
N ILE A 13 -1.02 12.43 -1.43
CA ILE A 13 -1.07 12.00 -2.83
C ILE A 13 0.31 12.18 -3.46
N ALA A 14 0.80 11.17 -4.15
CA ALA A 14 1.95 11.28 -5.05
C ALA A 14 1.57 10.82 -6.46
N ALA A 15 2.27 11.33 -7.45
CA ALA A 15 2.13 10.95 -8.85
C ALA A 15 3.49 10.75 -9.48
N ILE A 16 3.61 9.72 -10.31
CA ILE A 16 4.78 9.48 -11.15
C ILE A 16 4.44 9.98 -12.55
N LEU A 17 5.27 10.86 -13.10
CA LEU A 17 5.07 11.44 -14.42
C LEU A 17 6.22 11.06 -15.35
N GLN A 18 5.85 10.68 -16.57
CA GLN A 18 6.75 10.50 -17.70
C GLN A 18 6.19 11.30 -18.89
N HIS A 19 7.02 12.14 -19.53
CA HIS A 19 6.60 13.01 -20.64
C HIS A 19 5.36 13.88 -20.32
N ASN A 20 5.25 14.39 -19.09
CA ASN A 20 4.07 15.12 -18.58
C ASN A 20 2.75 14.34 -18.54
N ARG A 21 2.76 13.05 -18.88
CA ARG A 21 1.64 12.13 -18.62
C ARG A 21 1.85 11.46 -17.26
N ILE A 22 0.79 11.36 -16.47
CA ILE A 22 0.82 10.67 -15.18
C ILE A 22 0.78 9.17 -15.48
N GLU A 23 1.77 8.40 -15.02
CA GLU A 23 1.79 6.95 -15.21
C GLU A 23 1.15 6.19 -14.05
N GLU A 24 1.24 6.76 -12.85
CA GLU A 24 0.76 6.13 -11.62
C GLU A 24 0.40 7.19 -10.57
N ILE A 25 -0.66 6.90 -9.81
CA ILE A 25 -1.14 7.74 -8.70
C ILE A 25 -1.09 6.90 -7.44
N ILE A 26 -0.43 7.43 -6.41
CA ILE A 26 -0.22 6.78 -5.13
C ILE A 26 -0.98 7.59 -4.09
N ILE A 27 -1.92 6.93 -3.41
CA ILE A 27 -2.75 7.54 -2.37
C ILE A 27 -2.56 6.75 -1.09
N VAL A 28 -2.42 7.46 0.02
CA VAL A 28 -2.19 6.88 1.35
C VAL A 28 -3.35 7.30 2.25
N ASN A 29 -4.31 6.39 2.46
CA ASN A 29 -5.51 6.61 3.28
C ASN A 29 -5.24 6.37 4.76
N GLN A 30 -5.95 7.04 5.68
CA GLN A 30 -5.66 6.95 7.11
C GLN A 30 -6.19 5.69 7.84
N ASN A 31 -6.94 4.81 7.16
CA ASN A 31 -7.60 3.65 7.79
C ASN A 31 -6.64 2.45 7.94
N TYR A 32 -6.93 1.36 7.22
CA TYR A 32 -6.09 0.16 7.15
C TYR A 32 -5.30 0.20 5.85
N GLN A 33 -3.98 0.08 5.91
CA GLN A 33 -3.12 -0.03 4.75
C GLN A 33 -2.50 -1.41 4.67
N VAL A 34 -2.19 -1.84 3.44
CA VAL A 34 -1.37 -3.05 3.25
C VAL A 34 -0.06 -2.89 4.02
N ASN A 35 0.35 -3.97 4.70
CA ASN A 35 1.51 -4.10 5.57
C ASN A 35 1.43 -3.44 6.96
N ASP A 36 0.36 -2.71 7.29
CA ASP A 36 0.13 -2.28 8.68
C ASP A 36 0.08 -3.49 9.61
N ILE A 37 0.70 -3.37 10.78
CA ILE A 37 0.77 -4.41 11.80
C ILE A 37 0.01 -3.95 13.03
N TYR A 38 -0.91 -4.78 13.48
CA TYR A 38 -1.77 -4.54 14.63
C TYR A 38 -1.60 -5.66 15.66
N VAL A 39 -1.79 -5.31 16.92
CA VAL A 39 -2.27 -6.27 17.91
C VAL A 39 -3.78 -6.33 17.77
N GLY A 40 -4.32 -7.51 17.50
CA GLY A 40 -5.75 -7.74 17.37
C GLY A 40 -6.28 -8.72 18.40
N ILE A 41 -7.58 -8.64 18.71
CA ILE A 41 -8.28 -9.63 19.54
C ILE A 41 -9.20 -10.47 18.66
N VAL A 42 -9.11 -11.79 18.76
CA VAL A 42 -10.05 -12.71 18.10
C VAL A 42 -11.44 -12.53 18.70
N GLN A 43 -12.36 -11.99 17.90
CA GLN A 43 -13.73 -11.68 18.33
C GLN A 43 -14.68 -12.85 18.07
N LYS A 44 -14.52 -13.51 16.91
CA LYS A 44 -15.39 -14.60 16.48
C LYS A 44 -14.62 -15.59 15.63
N ILE A 45 -14.95 -16.88 15.77
CA ILE A 45 -14.38 -17.97 14.99
C ILE A 45 -15.52 -18.63 14.22
N PHE A 46 -15.28 -18.95 12.95
CA PHE A 46 -16.22 -19.62 12.05
C PHE A 46 -15.59 -20.90 11.52
N SER A 47 -15.98 -22.03 12.08
CA SER A 47 -15.44 -23.36 11.71
C SER A 47 -15.81 -23.77 10.29
N SER A 48 -16.99 -23.37 9.78
CA SER A 48 -17.46 -23.72 8.43
C SER A 48 -16.54 -23.23 7.31
N ILE A 49 -15.86 -22.11 7.53
CA ILE A 49 -14.94 -21.49 6.58
C ILE A 49 -13.51 -21.45 7.11
N ASN A 50 -13.22 -22.17 8.21
CA ASN A 50 -11.93 -22.20 8.89
C ASN A 50 -11.26 -20.81 9.02
N ALA A 51 -12.03 -19.83 9.51
CA ALA A 51 -11.60 -18.45 9.60
C ALA A 51 -12.00 -17.79 10.93
N ALA A 52 -11.38 -16.66 11.23
CA ALA A 52 -11.70 -15.85 12.40
C ALA A 52 -11.80 -14.36 12.03
N PHE A 53 -12.59 -13.62 12.81
CA PHE A 53 -12.65 -12.18 12.76
C PHE A 53 -11.88 -11.58 13.93
N VAL A 54 -11.01 -10.63 13.61
CA VAL A 54 -10.06 -10.03 14.52
C VAL A 54 -10.35 -8.55 14.65
N LYS A 55 -10.60 -8.09 15.87
CA LYS A 55 -10.78 -6.67 16.18
C LYS A 55 -9.41 -6.01 16.30
N LEU A 56 -9.13 -5.00 15.47
CA LEU A 56 -7.82 -4.34 15.36
C LEU A 56 -7.71 -3.01 16.14
N GLY A 57 -8.84 -2.47 16.61
CA GLY A 57 -8.88 -1.19 17.29
C GLY A 57 -10.29 -0.73 17.65
N ARG A 58 -10.45 0.56 17.92
CA ARG A 58 -11.74 1.19 18.26
C ARG A 58 -12.58 1.58 17.04
N TYR A 59 -11.93 1.88 15.91
CA TYR A 59 -12.57 2.34 14.69
C TYR A 59 -12.25 1.38 13.54
N GLY A 60 -13.25 1.06 12.71
CA GLY A 60 -13.09 0.21 11.52
C GLY A 60 -13.71 -1.18 11.66
N LYS A 61 -13.90 -1.84 10.52
CA LYS A 61 -14.41 -3.21 10.44
C LYS A 61 -13.39 -4.20 11.02
N SER A 62 -13.87 -5.28 11.61
CA SER A 62 -13.01 -6.40 12.03
C SER A 62 -12.32 -7.00 10.81
N GLY A 63 -11.04 -7.33 10.96
CA GLY A 63 -10.29 -8.00 9.91
C GLY A 63 -10.60 -9.49 9.85
N PHE A 64 -10.45 -10.06 8.66
CA PHE A 64 -10.68 -11.47 8.38
C PHE A 64 -9.35 -12.21 8.27
N ILE A 65 -9.20 -13.32 9.00
CA ILE A 65 -8.03 -14.20 8.90
C ILE A 65 -8.48 -15.64 8.61
N HIS A 66 -7.89 -16.28 7.60
CA HIS A 66 -8.12 -17.68 7.28
C HIS A 66 -7.01 -18.56 7.88
N ILE A 67 -7.29 -19.83 8.16
CA ILE A 67 -6.30 -20.77 8.72
C ILE A 67 -5.00 -20.86 7.90
N SER A 68 -5.09 -20.76 6.57
CA SER A 68 -3.90 -20.74 5.68
C SER A 68 -2.98 -19.55 5.92
N ASP A 69 -3.52 -18.45 6.43
CA ASP A 69 -2.80 -17.21 6.71
C ASP A 69 -2.23 -17.22 8.14
N ILE A 70 -2.40 -18.34 8.86
CA ILE A 70 -1.84 -18.61 10.18
C ILE A 70 -0.72 -19.64 10.04
N LYS A 71 0.52 -19.22 10.29
CA LYS A 71 1.66 -20.14 10.31
C LYS A 71 2.07 -20.42 11.76
N PRO A 72 1.80 -21.62 12.31
CA PRO A 72 2.45 -22.06 13.52
C PRO A 72 3.90 -22.40 13.17
N LEU A 73 4.86 -21.86 13.92
CA LEU A 73 6.29 -22.02 13.67
C LEU A 73 6.81 -23.47 13.78
N LYS A 74 5.98 -24.44 14.15
CA LYS A 74 6.26 -25.88 13.98
C LYS A 74 4.97 -26.63 13.66
N ARG A 75 4.91 -27.27 12.49
CA ARG A 75 3.83 -28.18 12.08
C ARG A 75 3.77 -29.36 13.05
N LYS A 76 2.86 -29.32 14.04
CA LYS A 76 2.16 -30.56 14.39
C LYS A 76 1.38 -30.96 13.14
N LYS A 77 1.59 -32.18 12.64
CA LYS A 77 1.11 -32.67 11.32
C LYS A 77 -0.42 -32.67 11.15
N TYR A 78 -1.20 -32.22 12.12
CA TYR A 78 -2.67 -32.30 12.15
C TYR A 78 -3.29 -31.03 12.71
N ILE A 79 -3.22 -29.92 11.96
CA ILE A 79 -4.01 -28.72 12.24
C ILE A 79 -4.96 -28.56 11.06
N ASN A 80 -6.15 -29.11 11.21
CA ASN A 80 -7.16 -29.09 10.15
C ASN A 80 -8.19 -27.98 10.38
N HIS A 81 -8.36 -27.52 11.63
CA HIS A 81 -9.39 -26.56 11.98
C HIS A 81 -8.85 -25.33 12.69
N ILE A 82 -9.53 -24.21 12.46
CA ILE A 82 -9.19 -22.92 13.06
C ILE A 82 -9.34 -22.89 14.59
N HIS A 83 -10.26 -23.70 15.15
CA HIS A 83 -10.50 -23.77 16.59
C HIS A 83 -9.36 -24.43 17.37
N ASP A 84 -8.53 -25.23 16.70
CA ASP A 84 -7.34 -25.85 17.30
C ASP A 84 -6.21 -24.82 17.49
N VAL A 85 -6.27 -23.70 16.77
CA VAL A 85 -5.19 -22.70 16.71
C VAL A 85 -5.56 -21.42 17.43
N LEU A 86 -6.80 -20.98 17.28
CA LEU A 86 -7.28 -19.71 17.84
C LEU A 86 -8.39 -19.93 18.85
N THR A 87 -8.38 -19.11 19.91
CA THR A 87 -9.47 -19.01 20.89
C THR A 87 -10.10 -17.63 20.88
N ILE A 88 -11.37 -17.54 21.27
CA ILE A 88 -12.06 -16.25 21.41
C ILE A 88 -11.37 -15.44 22.52
N ASN A 89 -11.25 -14.13 22.32
CA ASN A 89 -10.52 -13.18 23.15
C ASN A 89 -8.99 -13.32 23.16
N GLN A 90 -8.41 -14.19 22.32
CA GLN A 90 -6.97 -14.29 22.17
C GLN A 90 -6.38 -13.04 21.50
N LEU A 91 -5.29 -12.52 22.07
CA LEU A 91 -4.45 -11.48 21.46
C LEU A 91 -3.51 -12.10 20.43
N ILE A 92 -3.50 -11.54 19.23
CA ILE A 92 -2.65 -12.00 18.12
C ILE A 92 -2.01 -10.81 17.39
N LEU A 93 -0.76 -10.99 16.97
CA LEU A 93 -0.07 -10.05 16.09
C LEU A 93 -0.46 -10.36 14.64
N VAL A 94 -0.98 -9.37 13.95
CA VAL A 94 -1.50 -9.53 12.59
C VAL A 94 -1.05 -8.41 11.68
N GLN A 95 -0.80 -8.75 10.42
CA GLN A 95 -0.48 -7.81 9.35
C GLN A 95 -1.60 -7.77 8.32
N VAL A 96 -1.92 -6.57 7.82
CA VAL A 96 -2.88 -6.38 6.74
C VAL A 96 -2.27 -6.82 5.41
N VAL A 97 -2.88 -7.79 4.77
CA VAL A 97 -2.49 -8.29 3.43
C VAL A 97 -3.34 -7.68 2.33
N LYS A 98 -4.63 -7.42 2.63
CA LYS A 98 -5.54 -6.73 1.71
C LYS A 98 -6.29 -5.65 2.46
N GLU A 99 -6.34 -4.47 1.85
CA GLU A 99 -7.15 -3.35 2.30
C GLU A 99 -8.64 -3.72 2.36
N PRO A 100 -9.43 -3.07 3.23
CA PRO A 100 -10.87 -3.26 3.29
C PRO A 100 -11.53 -2.88 1.97
N THR A 101 -12.67 -3.50 1.68
CA THR A 101 -13.57 -3.09 0.61
C THR A 101 -14.85 -2.49 1.22
N LEU A 102 -15.71 -1.94 0.37
CA LEU A 102 -16.99 -1.32 0.76
C LEU A 102 -17.75 -2.15 1.79
N ASN A 103 -17.82 -3.47 1.60
CA ASN A 103 -18.58 -4.38 2.48
C ASN A 103 -17.70 -5.22 3.42
N LYS A 104 -16.43 -5.48 3.09
CA LYS A 104 -15.58 -6.44 3.82
C LYS A 104 -14.44 -5.73 4.56
N GLY A 105 -14.11 -6.21 5.76
CA GLY A 105 -12.93 -5.75 6.50
C GLY A 105 -11.61 -6.17 5.83
N PRO A 106 -10.46 -5.70 6.35
CA PRO A 106 -9.15 -6.06 5.79
C PRO A 106 -8.89 -7.56 5.92
N ARG A 107 -8.15 -8.15 4.97
CA ARG A 107 -7.62 -9.53 5.13
C ARG A 107 -6.30 -9.49 5.88
N LEU A 108 -6.15 -10.36 6.84
CA LEU A 108 -5.03 -10.40 7.77
C LEU A 108 -4.20 -11.68 7.63
N THR A 109 -2.96 -11.62 8.08
CA THR A 109 -2.07 -12.77 8.27
C THR A 109 -1.30 -12.63 9.58
N THR A 110 -0.93 -13.74 10.20
CA THR A 110 0.06 -13.74 11.30
C THR A 110 1.49 -13.89 10.81
N ASN A 111 1.68 -14.23 9.51
CA ASN A 111 3.00 -14.30 8.92
C ASN A 111 3.46 -12.88 8.57
N ILE A 112 4.17 -12.24 9.50
CA ILE A 112 4.64 -10.87 9.36
C ILE A 112 5.77 -10.79 8.33
N HIS A 113 5.70 -9.80 7.44
CA HIS A 113 6.72 -9.46 6.46
C HIS A 113 7.11 -8.00 6.65
N LEU A 114 8.39 -7.72 6.90
CA LEU A 114 8.90 -6.36 7.02
C LEU A 114 9.62 -5.98 5.73
N HIS A 115 9.09 -4.99 5.02
CA HIS A 115 9.55 -4.60 3.70
C HIS A 115 10.63 -3.51 3.76
N GLY A 116 11.85 -3.88 3.40
CA GLY A 116 12.95 -2.96 3.11
C GLY A 116 12.98 -2.54 1.64
N LYS A 117 14.01 -1.78 1.28
CA LYS A 117 14.24 -1.39 -0.12
C LYS A 117 14.71 -2.58 -0.95
N TYR A 118 15.66 -3.35 -0.42
CA TYR A 118 16.35 -4.43 -1.11
C TYR A 118 15.90 -5.81 -0.65
N VAL A 119 15.51 -5.93 0.63
CA VAL A 119 15.13 -7.22 1.22
C VAL A 119 13.79 -7.14 1.94
N VAL A 120 13.17 -8.30 2.15
CA VAL A 120 12.00 -8.47 3.01
C VAL A 120 12.37 -9.48 4.10
N LEU A 121 12.29 -9.05 5.35
CA LEU A 121 12.52 -9.91 6.51
C LEU A 121 11.21 -10.62 6.85
N MET A 122 11.28 -11.95 7.04
CA MET A 122 10.15 -12.82 7.37
C MET A 122 10.42 -13.52 8.71
N PRO A 123 10.06 -12.91 9.86
CA PRO A 123 10.48 -13.41 11.16
C PRO A 123 9.94 -14.79 11.54
N PHE A 124 8.84 -15.22 10.91
CA PHE A 124 8.14 -16.49 11.19
C PHE A 124 8.37 -17.58 10.15
N CYS A 125 9.27 -17.36 9.20
CA CYS A 125 9.64 -18.35 8.19
C CYS A 125 11.15 -18.56 8.28
N ASN A 126 11.68 -19.75 7.99
CA ASN A 126 13.13 -19.97 7.92
C ASN A 126 13.53 -20.36 6.48
N ILE A 127 13.22 -19.48 5.52
CA ILE A 127 13.37 -19.74 4.08
C ILE A 127 14.05 -18.53 3.43
N ILE A 128 14.94 -18.80 2.47
CA ILE A 128 15.51 -17.80 1.57
C ILE A 128 14.74 -17.86 0.25
N SER A 129 14.31 -16.71 -0.23
CA SER A 129 13.59 -16.57 -1.50
C SER A 129 14.23 -15.47 -2.33
N ILE A 130 14.41 -15.68 -3.63
CA ILE A 130 14.90 -14.64 -4.54
C ILE A 130 13.81 -14.35 -5.55
N SER A 131 13.54 -13.06 -5.75
CA SER A 131 12.51 -12.63 -6.71
C SER A 131 12.74 -13.21 -8.11
N ASN A 132 11.67 -13.75 -8.70
CA ASN A 132 11.69 -14.25 -10.08
C ASN A 132 11.84 -13.14 -11.13
N LYS A 133 11.84 -11.86 -10.71
CA LYS A 133 12.10 -10.71 -11.60
C LYS A 133 13.61 -10.49 -11.83
N ILE A 134 14.49 -11.19 -11.12
CA ILE A 134 15.94 -11.19 -11.38
C ILE A 134 16.21 -12.32 -12.37
N TYR A 135 16.47 -11.96 -13.63
CA TYR A 135 16.63 -12.91 -14.74
C TYR A 135 18.07 -13.44 -14.88
N ASP A 136 19.05 -12.65 -14.44
CA ASP A 136 20.45 -13.08 -14.49
C ASP A 136 20.69 -14.19 -13.46
N GLN A 137 21.08 -15.35 -13.97
CA GLN A 137 21.32 -16.54 -13.17
C GLN A 137 22.56 -16.40 -12.29
N ASN A 138 23.60 -15.70 -12.75
CA ASN A 138 24.83 -15.49 -11.98
C ASN A 138 24.55 -14.59 -10.78
N GLU A 139 23.87 -13.47 -11.01
CA GLU A 139 23.42 -12.57 -9.95
C GLU A 139 22.50 -13.30 -8.95
N ARG A 140 21.58 -14.14 -9.45
CA ARG A 140 20.68 -14.92 -8.60
C ARG A 140 21.45 -15.90 -7.70
N LEU A 141 22.45 -16.60 -8.22
CA LEU A 141 23.30 -17.49 -7.43
C LEU A 141 24.12 -16.72 -6.39
N TYR A 142 24.70 -15.57 -6.79
CA TYR A 142 25.45 -14.70 -5.90
C TYR A 142 24.58 -14.18 -4.74
N LEU A 143 23.41 -13.59 -5.05
CA LEU A 143 22.48 -13.08 -4.05
C LEU A 143 21.94 -14.20 -3.15
N HIS A 144 21.81 -15.43 -3.66
CA HIS A 144 21.45 -16.59 -2.84
C HIS A 144 22.52 -16.94 -1.83
N SER A 145 23.76 -17.06 -2.28
CA SER A 145 24.92 -17.35 -1.43
C SER A 145 25.10 -16.25 -0.37
N PHE A 146 24.98 -14.99 -0.78
CA PHE A 146 25.02 -13.86 0.15
C PHE A 146 23.87 -13.92 1.16
N ALA A 147 22.64 -14.19 0.72
CA ALA A 147 21.48 -14.35 1.60
C ALA A 147 21.68 -15.47 2.63
N ILE A 148 22.32 -16.59 2.28
CA ILE A 148 22.64 -17.67 3.22
C ILE A 148 23.51 -17.15 4.37
N LEU A 149 24.52 -16.34 4.06
CA LEU A 149 25.47 -15.82 5.05
C LEU A 149 24.83 -14.79 5.98
N ILE A 150 23.95 -13.93 5.46
CA ILE A 150 23.40 -12.80 6.24
C ILE A 150 22.07 -13.11 6.92
N LYS A 151 21.37 -14.17 6.52
CA LYS A 151 20.03 -14.50 7.03
C LYS A 151 20.07 -14.77 8.54
N PRO A 152 19.26 -14.06 9.36
CA PRO A 152 19.18 -14.34 10.78
C PRO A 152 18.67 -15.76 11.07
N GLU A 153 19.08 -16.32 12.21
CA GLU A 153 18.60 -17.62 12.68
C GLU A 153 17.07 -17.61 12.83
N MET A 154 16.43 -18.73 12.47
CA MET A 154 14.97 -18.93 12.55
C MET A 154 14.09 -17.96 11.74
N MET A 155 14.69 -16.96 11.08
CA MET A 155 14.02 -16.00 10.21
C MET A 155 14.33 -16.28 8.73
N GLY A 156 13.52 -15.67 7.88
CA GLY A 156 13.53 -15.86 6.44
C GLY A 156 13.82 -14.54 5.77
N LEU A 157 14.34 -14.62 4.55
CA LEU A 157 14.79 -13.47 3.80
C LEU A 157 14.32 -13.60 2.36
N LEU A 158 13.64 -12.57 1.85
CA LEU A 158 13.34 -12.45 0.44
C LEU A 158 14.16 -11.32 -0.18
N ILE A 159 14.94 -11.63 -1.21
CA ILE A 159 15.71 -10.66 -1.99
C ILE A 159 14.82 -10.06 -3.09
N LYS A 160 14.67 -8.73 -3.09
CA LYS A 160 13.87 -7.98 -4.06
C LYS A 160 14.69 -7.70 -5.33
N PRO A 161 14.04 -7.40 -6.47
CA PRO A 161 14.75 -7.07 -7.73
C PRO A 161 15.61 -5.82 -7.63
N SER A 162 15.24 -4.90 -6.76
CA SER A 162 16.00 -3.69 -6.45
C SER A 162 17.39 -3.97 -5.85
N ALA A 163 17.68 -5.19 -5.40
CA ALA A 163 18.98 -5.58 -4.87
C ALA A 163 20.01 -5.92 -5.96
N GLN A 164 19.59 -6.10 -7.21
CA GLN A 164 20.47 -6.45 -8.32
C GLN A 164 21.53 -5.36 -8.55
N GLY A 165 22.81 -5.75 -8.58
CA GLY A 165 23.95 -4.84 -8.77
C GLY A 165 24.22 -3.88 -7.60
N VAL A 166 23.55 -4.08 -6.46
CA VAL A 166 23.72 -3.24 -5.27
C VAL A 166 24.85 -3.78 -4.39
N ASN A 167 25.67 -2.87 -3.86
CA ASN A 167 26.72 -3.22 -2.92
C ASN A 167 26.17 -3.95 -1.67
N GLU A 168 26.80 -5.08 -1.32
CA GLU A 168 26.52 -5.93 -0.14
C GLU A 168 26.26 -5.13 1.14
N ARG A 169 27.07 -4.09 1.39
CA ARG A 169 26.95 -3.25 2.59
C ARG A 169 25.58 -2.57 2.70
N SER A 170 25.02 -2.13 1.58
CA SER A 170 23.70 -1.48 1.55
C SER A 170 22.57 -2.47 1.83
N ILE A 171 22.73 -3.73 1.40
CA ILE A 171 21.77 -4.81 1.68
C ILE A 171 21.82 -5.20 3.17
N LEU A 172 23.02 -5.29 3.76
CA LEU A 172 23.22 -5.55 5.18
C LEU A 172 22.59 -4.46 6.08
N GLU A 173 22.80 -3.20 5.73
CA GLU A 173 22.21 -2.08 6.47
C GLU A 173 20.68 -2.09 6.40
N ASP A 174 20.10 -2.38 5.23
CA ASP A 174 18.64 -2.55 5.07
C ASP A 174 18.13 -3.70 5.96
N LEU A 175 18.82 -4.84 5.98
CA LEU A 175 18.50 -5.97 6.86
C LEU A 175 18.55 -5.60 8.35
N ASP A 176 19.60 -4.89 8.79
CA ASP A 176 19.75 -4.51 10.20
C ASP A 176 18.67 -3.52 10.66
N LEU A 177 18.22 -2.64 9.77
CA LEU A 177 17.06 -1.78 10.03
C LEU A 177 15.78 -2.60 10.23
N LEU A 178 15.54 -3.60 9.37
CA LEU A 178 14.39 -4.49 9.51
C LEU A 178 14.45 -5.33 10.79
N LYS A 179 15.65 -5.78 11.20
CA LYS A 179 15.84 -6.47 12.48
C LYS A 179 15.50 -5.57 13.67
N LYS A 180 16.01 -4.33 13.68
CA LYS A 180 15.68 -3.34 14.73
C LYS A 180 14.18 -3.06 14.79
N GLN A 181 13.55 -2.92 13.63
CA GLN A 181 12.10 -2.74 13.52
C GLN A 181 11.34 -3.97 14.06
N TRP A 182 11.80 -5.18 13.74
CA TRP A 182 11.21 -6.41 14.27
C TRP A 182 11.28 -6.48 15.80
N TYR A 183 12.45 -6.20 16.37
CA TYR A 183 12.61 -6.20 17.83
C TYR A 183 11.74 -5.15 18.52
N PHE A 184 11.50 -4.00 17.88
CA PHE A 184 10.56 -3.01 18.38
C PHE A 184 9.12 -3.55 18.39
N ILE A 185 8.69 -4.19 17.29
CA ILE A 185 7.37 -4.82 17.17
C ILE A 185 7.18 -5.90 18.23
N GLU A 186 8.17 -6.79 18.41
CA GLU A 186 8.14 -7.84 19.42
C GLU A 186 7.96 -7.26 20.84
N LYS A 187 8.77 -6.27 21.21
CA LYS A 187 8.66 -5.59 22.51
C LYS A 187 7.30 -4.92 22.70
N SER A 188 6.81 -4.23 21.68
CA SER A 188 5.53 -3.55 21.75
C SER A 188 4.36 -4.53 21.93
N PHE A 189 4.42 -5.70 21.30
CA PHE A 189 3.40 -6.74 21.43
C PHE A 189 3.33 -7.29 22.87
N ILE A 190 4.48 -7.51 23.51
CA ILE A 190 4.56 -8.02 24.90
C ILE A 190 3.93 -7.02 25.89
N VAL A 191 4.14 -5.72 25.68
CA VAL A 191 3.64 -4.65 26.56
C VAL A 191 2.13 -4.38 26.34
N THR A 192 1.60 -4.75 25.19
CA THR A 192 0.25 -4.37 24.78
C THR A 192 -0.81 -5.32 25.34
N SER A 193 -1.80 -4.78 26.04
CA SER A 193 -2.96 -5.55 26.53
C SER A 193 -4.22 -5.39 25.68
N ASN A 194 -4.30 -4.36 24.81
CA ASN A 194 -5.51 -3.97 24.08
C ASN A 194 -5.22 -3.86 22.58
N PRO A 195 -6.22 -4.04 21.69
CA PRO A 195 -5.99 -3.92 20.25
C PRO A 195 -5.47 -2.53 19.88
N CYS A 196 -4.34 -2.48 19.18
CA CYS A 196 -3.74 -1.23 18.73
C CYS A 196 -2.90 -1.43 17.48
N LEU A 197 -2.67 -0.31 16.77
CA LEU A 197 -1.68 -0.24 15.71
C LEU A 197 -0.28 -0.29 16.34
N VAL A 198 0.51 -1.28 15.94
CA VAL A 198 1.89 -1.46 16.40
C VAL A 198 2.87 -0.80 15.46
N TYR A 199 2.69 -1.06 14.17
CA TYR A 199 3.49 -0.50 13.11
C TYR A 199 2.58 -0.08 11.97
N LYS A 200 2.71 1.17 11.56
CA LYS A 200 2.06 1.69 10.36
C LYS A 200 3.06 1.56 9.22
N ASP A 201 2.68 0.97 8.09
CA ASP A 201 3.53 0.96 6.89
C ASP A 201 3.47 2.32 6.18
N GLU A 202 4.02 3.30 6.91
CA GLU A 202 4.67 4.54 6.49
C GLU A 202 3.85 5.67 5.88
N ASP A 203 4.34 6.88 6.17
CA ASP A 203 4.03 8.10 5.46
C ASP A 203 4.32 7.95 3.96
N LEU A 204 3.52 8.62 3.13
CA LEU A 204 3.58 8.63 1.66
C LEU A 204 5.02 8.66 1.12
N ILE A 205 5.89 9.42 1.75
CA ILE A 205 7.29 9.61 1.35
C ILE A 205 8.09 8.30 1.41
N LYS A 206 8.05 7.52 2.49
CA LYS A 206 8.84 6.27 2.52
C LYS A 206 8.26 5.27 1.53
N LYS A 207 6.95 5.18 1.38
CA LYS A 207 6.32 4.32 0.37
C LYS A 207 6.81 4.68 -1.04
N VAL A 208 6.81 5.96 -1.38
CA VAL A 208 7.33 6.48 -2.66
C VAL A 208 8.81 6.12 -2.86
N VAL A 209 9.67 6.36 -1.85
CA VAL A 209 11.11 6.06 -1.95
C VAL A 209 11.40 4.55 -2.00
N ARG A 210 10.67 3.72 -1.24
CA ARG A 210 10.91 2.28 -1.14
C ARG A 210 10.43 1.53 -2.38
N ASP A 211 9.27 1.90 -2.90
CA ASP A 211 8.54 1.09 -3.87
C ASP A 211 8.62 1.66 -5.29
N PHE A 212 8.82 2.98 -5.45
CA PHE A 212 8.73 3.66 -6.76
C PHE A 212 10.00 4.38 -7.19
N TYR A 213 10.91 4.70 -6.27
CA TYR A 213 12.16 5.36 -6.62
C TYR A 213 13.16 4.39 -7.29
N ASN A 214 13.73 4.83 -8.41
CA ASN A 214 14.78 4.16 -9.15
C ASN A 214 15.68 5.21 -9.85
N GLU A 215 16.79 4.77 -10.44
CA GLU A 215 17.79 5.64 -11.08
C GLU A 215 17.26 6.41 -12.30
N SER A 216 16.13 5.98 -12.86
CA SER A 216 15.51 6.66 -14.01
C SER A 216 14.80 7.98 -13.64
N ILE A 217 14.54 8.21 -12.35
CA ILE A 217 13.89 9.42 -11.85
C ILE A 217 14.93 10.53 -11.69
N LYS A 218 14.82 11.59 -12.49
CA LYS A 218 15.75 12.74 -12.42
C LYS A 218 15.25 13.87 -11.55
N LYS A 219 13.99 13.86 -11.12
CA LYS A 219 13.41 14.97 -10.34
C LYS A 219 12.33 14.51 -9.38
N ILE A 220 12.39 14.98 -8.13
CA ILE A 220 11.31 14.82 -7.15
C ILE A 220 10.89 16.20 -6.66
N ILE A 221 9.59 16.49 -6.73
CA ILE A 221 9.01 17.78 -6.38
C ILE A 221 8.04 17.56 -5.22
N ILE A 222 8.19 18.32 -4.14
CA ILE A 222 7.38 18.20 -2.93
C ILE A 222 6.90 19.57 -2.44
N ASP A 223 5.69 19.64 -1.89
CA ASP A 223 5.04 20.89 -1.45
C ASP A 223 5.28 21.26 0.03
N SER A 224 6.05 20.47 0.78
CA SER A 224 6.31 20.67 2.21
C SER A 224 7.80 20.61 2.55
N GLU A 225 8.28 21.55 3.35
CA GLU A 225 9.66 21.56 3.88
C GLU A 225 9.93 20.35 4.77
N ASP A 226 8.99 19.96 5.62
CA ASP A 226 9.14 18.79 6.48
C ASP A 226 9.14 17.50 5.66
N GLY A 227 8.29 17.46 4.63
CA GLY A 227 8.32 16.38 3.64
C GLY A 227 9.66 16.31 2.92
N LEU A 228 10.23 17.45 2.53
CA LEU A 228 11.56 17.51 1.90
C LEU A 228 12.65 16.96 2.83
N LYS A 229 12.66 17.34 4.11
CA LYS A 229 13.61 16.80 5.12
C LYS A 229 13.48 15.29 5.26
N MET A 230 12.23 14.79 5.31
CA MET A 230 11.94 13.37 5.40
C MET A 230 12.39 12.61 4.15
N LEU A 231 12.19 13.21 2.97
CA LEU A 231 12.67 12.68 1.69
C LEU A 231 14.20 12.58 1.66
N TYR A 232 14.91 13.63 2.09
CA TYR A 232 16.37 13.61 2.26
C TYR A 232 16.81 12.51 3.21
N TYR A 233 16.17 12.39 4.37
CA TYR A 233 16.46 11.34 5.35
C TYR A 233 16.35 9.95 4.73
N TYR A 234 15.24 9.64 4.05
CA TYR A 234 15.04 8.31 3.47
C TYR A 234 15.94 8.03 2.28
N LEU A 235 16.18 9.01 1.40
CA LEU A 235 17.08 8.84 0.27
C LEU A 235 18.53 8.64 0.72
N ASN A 236 19.00 9.41 1.71
CA ASN A 236 20.31 9.21 2.33
C ASN A 236 20.40 7.83 2.99
N LYS A 237 19.37 7.44 3.75
CA LYS A 237 19.29 6.14 4.44
C LYS A 237 19.33 4.97 3.48
N CYS A 238 18.69 5.09 2.31
CA CYS A 238 18.72 4.09 1.26
C CYS A 238 19.99 4.14 0.38
N LYS A 239 21.00 4.95 0.76
CA LYS A 239 22.20 5.29 -0.04
C LYS A 239 21.87 5.63 -1.49
N ALA A 240 20.68 6.18 -1.69
CA ALA A 240 20.16 6.66 -2.96
C ALA A 240 20.62 8.10 -3.23
N ILE A 241 21.49 8.66 -2.38
CA ILE A 241 22.22 9.91 -2.58
C ILE A 241 23.69 9.55 -2.42
N SER A 242 24.35 9.35 -3.56
CA SER A 242 25.80 9.32 -3.71
C SER A 242 26.17 10.57 -4.51
N PRO A 243 27.43 11.02 -4.48
CA PRO A 243 27.88 12.18 -5.27
C PRO A 243 27.71 12.02 -6.80
N ILE A 244 27.24 10.86 -7.27
CA ILE A 244 27.00 10.51 -8.68
C ILE A 244 25.50 10.64 -9.08
N ILE A 245 24.60 10.97 -8.14
CA ILE A 245 23.15 10.88 -8.39
C ILE A 245 22.55 12.20 -8.89
N ASP A 246 22.06 12.16 -10.13
CA ASP A 246 21.45 13.28 -10.88
C ASP A 246 20.05 13.73 -10.38
N THR A 247 19.46 13.05 -9.39
CA THR A 247 18.07 13.32 -9.01
C THR A 247 17.94 14.64 -8.25
N LYS A 248 17.35 15.65 -8.90
CA LYS A 248 17.12 16.97 -8.31
C LYS A 248 15.89 16.97 -7.41
N LEU A 249 16.08 17.22 -6.12
CA LEU A 249 15.00 17.44 -5.16
C LEU A 249 14.59 18.93 -5.20
N GLN A 250 13.30 19.21 -5.35
CA GLN A 250 12.78 20.57 -5.41
C GLN A 250 11.60 20.75 -4.47
N LEU A 251 11.70 21.81 -3.65
CA LEU A 251 10.58 22.31 -2.89
C LEU A 251 9.70 23.17 -3.80
N TYR A 252 8.40 22.89 -3.78
CA TYR A 252 7.40 23.62 -4.52
C TYR A 252 6.80 24.72 -3.64
N ASN A 253 7.19 25.97 -3.91
CA ASN A 253 6.82 27.15 -3.12
C ASN A 253 5.88 28.14 -3.84
N LYS A 254 5.21 27.70 -4.90
CA LYS A 254 4.25 28.56 -5.62
C LYS A 254 2.91 28.62 -4.90
N SER A 255 2.12 29.66 -5.20
CA SER A 255 0.80 29.87 -4.60
C SER A 255 -0.26 28.87 -5.07
N GLU A 256 -0.16 28.38 -6.30
CA GLU A 256 -1.08 27.37 -6.85
C GLU A 256 -0.79 25.99 -6.25
N CYS A 257 -1.81 25.19 -5.95
CA CYS A 257 -1.62 23.84 -5.40
C CYS A 257 -0.80 22.95 -6.36
N ILE A 258 0.16 22.19 -5.82
CA ILE A 258 1.00 21.29 -6.62
C ILE A 258 0.18 20.27 -7.42
N ILE A 259 -0.96 19.83 -6.88
CA ILE A 259 -1.86 18.88 -7.53
C ILE A 259 -2.51 19.50 -8.77
N ASP A 260 -2.86 20.78 -8.71
CA ASP A 260 -3.48 21.50 -9.83
C ASP A 260 -2.43 21.87 -10.89
N GLN A 261 -1.26 22.36 -10.46
CA GLN A 261 -0.14 22.71 -11.34
C GLN A 261 0.33 21.55 -12.22
N PHE A 262 0.28 20.31 -11.72
CA PHE A 262 0.66 19.10 -12.46
C PHE A 262 -0.55 18.33 -13.02
N HIS A 263 -1.74 18.94 -13.03
CA HIS A 263 -3.00 18.35 -13.55
C HIS A 263 -3.42 17.02 -12.92
N ILE A 264 -2.91 16.70 -11.73
CA ILE A 264 -3.21 15.45 -11.02
C ILE A 264 -4.70 15.38 -10.68
N LYS A 265 -5.28 16.50 -10.21
CA LYS A 265 -6.71 16.60 -9.89
C LYS A 265 -7.59 16.34 -11.11
N GLN A 266 -7.20 16.89 -12.27
CA GLN A 266 -7.95 16.71 -13.51
C GLN A 266 -7.92 15.24 -13.96
N VAL A 267 -6.73 14.62 -13.93
CA VAL A 267 -6.60 13.20 -14.27
C VAL A 267 -7.40 12.31 -13.32
N ILE A 268 -7.40 12.58 -12.01
CA ILE A 268 -8.24 11.84 -11.06
C ILE A 268 -9.73 11.99 -11.41
N LYS A 269 -10.20 13.23 -11.62
CA LYS A 269 -11.60 13.50 -11.99
C LYS A 269 -12.00 12.82 -13.29
N ASP A 270 -11.16 12.84 -14.31
CA ASP A 270 -11.43 12.21 -15.59
C ASP A 270 -11.38 10.68 -15.48
N SER A 271 -10.51 10.14 -14.63
CA SER A 271 -10.42 8.69 -14.35
C SER A 271 -11.61 8.14 -13.57
N LEU A 272 -12.39 9.00 -12.89
CA LEU A 272 -13.63 8.60 -12.21
C LEU A 272 -14.83 8.57 -13.17
N LYS A 273 -14.74 9.20 -14.34
CA LYS A 273 -15.82 9.17 -15.34
C LYS A 273 -15.81 7.82 -16.07
N PRO A 274 -16.98 7.25 -16.40
CA PRO A 274 -17.04 5.99 -17.15
C PRO A 274 -16.53 6.15 -18.59
N LYS A 275 -16.87 7.27 -19.26
CA LYS A 275 -16.51 7.54 -20.66
C LYS A 275 -15.15 8.22 -20.78
N VAL A 276 -14.27 7.67 -21.62
CA VAL A 276 -12.93 8.20 -21.94
C VAL A 276 -12.80 8.40 -23.45
N LYS A 277 -12.39 9.59 -23.88
CA LYS A 277 -12.21 9.90 -25.32
C LYS A 277 -10.87 9.37 -25.82
N LEU A 278 -10.86 8.81 -27.03
CA LEU A 278 -9.66 8.34 -27.73
C LEU A 278 -9.08 9.44 -28.64
N LEU A 279 -7.79 9.32 -28.95
CA LEU A 279 -7.10 10.21 -29.90
C LEU A 279 -7.69 10.13 -31.32
N SER A 280 -8.23 8.96 -31.69
CA SER A 280 -8.89 8.74 -32.98
C SER A 280 -10.28 9.37 -33.09
N GLY A 281 -10.80 10.02 -32.04
CA GLY A 281 -12.15 10.58 -32.00
C GLY A 281 -13.25 9.61 -31.51
N GLY A 282 -12.92 8.33 -31.39
CA GLY A 282 -13.74 7.35 -30.68
C GLY A 282 -13.75 7.56 -29.16
N TYR A 283 -14.37 6.64 -28.44
CA TYR A 283 -14.37 6.63 -26.99
C TYR A 283 -14.49 5.21 -26.44
N ILE A 284 -13.98 5.00 -25.23
CA ILE A 284 -14.21 3.78 -24.46
C ILE A 284 -15.13 4.09 -23.28
N VAL A 285 -15.97 3.12 -22.90
CA VAL A 285 -16.84 3.20 -21.72
C VAL A 285 -16.42 2.11 -20.76
N ILE A 286 -16.05 2.49 -19.53
CA ILE A 286 -15.57 1.57 -18.50
C ILE A 286 -16.62 1.49 -17.39
N GLU A 287 -17.16 0.30 -17.18
CA GLU A 287 -18.19 0.02 -16.17
C GLU A 287 -17.73 -1.06 -15.20
N ASN A 288 -17.81 -0.76 -13.89
CA ASN A 288 -17.43 -1.69 -12.84
C ASN A 288 -18.68 -2.27 -12.18
N TYR A 289 -18.82 -3.59 -12.27
CA TYR A 289 -19.84 -4.37 -11.57
C TYR A 289 -19.21 -5.13 -10.39
N GLU A 290 -19.99 -5.95 -9.68
CA GLU A 290 -19.55 -6.64 -8.47
C GLU A 290 -18.41 -7.63 -8.72
N ALA A 291 -18.52 -8.43 -9.78
CA ALA A 291 -17.58 -9.51 -10.07
C ALA A 291 -16.55 -9.16 -11.15
N LEU A 292 -16.90 -8.27 -12.08
CA LEU A 292 -16.13 -7.98 -13.28
C LEU A 292 -16.25 -6.52 -13.72
N THR A 293 -15.31 -6.09 -14.57
CA THR A 293 -15.33 -4.77 -15.23
C THR A 293 -15.52 -4.97 -16.72
N ILE A 294 -16.47 -4.26 -17.33
CA ILE A 294 -16.75 -4.28 -18.77
C ILE A 294 -16.17 -3.01 -19.38
N ILE A 295 -15.52 -3.16 -20.53
CA ILE A 295 -14.99 -2.04 -21.32
C ILE A 295 -15.53 -2.16 -22.74
N ASP A 296 -16.30 -1.16 -23.17
CA ASP A 296 -16.87 -1.07 -24.52
C ASP A 296 -16.09 -0.04 -25.36
N VAL A 297 -15.77 -0.36 -26.62
CA VAL A 297 -15.02 0.47 -27.55
C VAL A 297 -15.90 0.95 -28.70
N ASN A 298 -16.06 2.28 -28.81
CA ASN A 298 -16.85 2.90 -29.86
C ASN A 298 -15.97 3.77 -30.77
N SER A 299 -16.19 3.68 -32.09
CA SER A 299 -15.49 4.50 -33.10
C SER A 299 -15.92 5.97 -33.12
N GLY A 300 -17.09 6.31 -32.57
CA GLY A 300 -17.63 7.67 -32.58
C GLY A 300 -18.05 8.12 -33.98
N SER A 301 -18.17 9.44 -34.20
CA SER A 301 -18.68 10.03 -35.44
C SER A 301 -17.67 10.09 -36.60
N PHE A 302 -16.64 9.24 -36.60
CA PHE A 302 -15.62 9.22 -37.65
C PHE A 302 -16.16 8.53 -38.92
N ASN A 303 -16.97 9.26 -39.68
CA ASN A 303 -17.51 8.85 -40.98
C ASN A 303 -16.71 9.48 -42.11
N LYS A 304 -15.52 8.96 -42.47
CA LYS A 304 -14.87 9.32 -43.75
C LYS A 304 -14.13 8.13 -44.40
N SER A 305 -14.72 7.70 -45.54
CA SER A 305 -14.18 7.02 -46.75
C SER A 305 -13.50 5.64 -46.67
N ASP A 306 -13.92 4.76 -47.59
CA ASP A 306 -13.37 3.56 -48.26
C ASP A 306 -12.43 2.56 -47.53
N ASN A 307 -11.66 2.93 -46.51
CA ASN A 307 -10.80 2.03 -45.72
C ASN A 307 -11.38 1.74 -44.33
N SER A 308 -12.65 1.31 -44.28
CA SER A 308 -13.35 1.01 -43.02
C SER A 308 -12.62 -0.04 -42.17
N LYS A 309 -12.04 -1.08 -42.77
CA LYS A 309 -11.33 -2.17 -42.07
C LYS A 309 -10.06 -1.68 -41.36
N GLU A 310 -9.20 -0.94 -42.06
CA GLU A 310 -7.97 -0.40 -41.47
C GLU A 310 -8.28 0.65 -40.38
N ALA A 311 -9.33 1.45 -40.58
CA ALA A 311 -9.78 2.41 -39.58
C ALA A 311 -10.27 1.72 -38.29
N ILE A 312 -10.97 0.59 -38.40
CA ILE A 312 -11.40 -0.23 -37.25
C ILE A 312 -10.18 -0.76 -36.49
N LEU A 313 -9.25 -1.43 -37.19
CA LEU A 313 -8.04 -1.97 -36.56
C LEU A 313 -7.22 -0.88 -35.86
N LYS A 314 -7.04 0.27 -36.52
CA LYS A 314 -6.35 1.42 -35.94
C LYS A 314 -7.07 1.98 -34.71
N THR A 315 -8.39 2.03 -34.74
CA THR A 315 -9.20 2.47 -33.58
C THR A 315 -9.04 1.50 -32.41
N ASN A 316 -9.09 0.19 -32.67
CA ASN A 316 -8.86 -0.83 -31.65
C ASN A 316 -7.44 -0.76 -31.05
N PHE A 317 -6.41 -0.45 -31.85
CA PHE A 317 -5.07 -0.20 -31.31
C PHE A 317 -5.02 1.02 -30.39
N TYR A 318 -5.64 2.14 -30.76
CA TYR A 318 -5.72 3.31 -29.87
C TYR A 318 -6.52 3.01 -28.61
N ALA A 319 -7.59 2.24 -28.72
CA ALA A 319 -8.36 1.77 -27.58
C ALA A 319 -7.50 0.88 -26.67
N ALA A 320 -6.74 -0.08 -27.20
CA ALA A 320 -5.85 -0.94 -26.43
C ALA A 320 -4.79 -0.15 -25.64
N ILE A 321 -4.19 0.88 -26.25
CA ILE A 321 -3.25 1.80 -25.57
C ILE A 321 -3.93 2.51 -24.40
N GLU A 322 -5.12 3.07 -24.63
CA GLU A 322 -5.84 3.82 -23.59
C GLU A 322 -6.38 2.90 -22.49
N ILE A 323 -6.85 1.70 -22.83
CA ILE A 323 -7.30 0.69 -21.86
C ILE A 323 -6.13 0.30 -20.96
N ALA A 324 -4.96 -0.04 -21.51
CA ALA A 324 -3.78 -0.38 -20.72
C ALA A 324 -3.39 0.74 -19.74
N TYR A 325 -3.51 1.99 -20.18
CA TYR A 325 -3.29 3.16 -19.34
C TYR A 325 -4.36 3.31 -18.23
N GLN A 326 -5.64 3.19 -18.56
CA GLN A 326 -6.76 3.33 -17.61
C GLN A 326 -6.75 2.21 -16.57
N LEU A 327 -6.39 0.97 -16.93
CA LEU A 327 -6.24 -0.13 -15.99
C LEU A 327 -5.23 0.20 -14.87
N LYS A 328 -4.11 0.84 -15.23
CA LYS A 328 -3.08 1.28 -14.27
C LYS A 328 -3.57 2.46 -13.44
N ILE A 329 -4.03 3.54 -14.08
CA ILE A 329 -4.41 4.77 -13.37
C ILE A 329 -5.59 4.56 -12.44
N ARG A 330 -6.63 3.85 -12.89
CA ARG A 330 -7.81 3.54 -12.05
C ARG A 330 -7.55 2.42 -11.05
N ASN A 331 -6.44 1.69 -11.21
CA ASN A 331 -6.11 0.46 -10.50
C ASN A 331 -7.26 -0.57 -10.56
N ILE A 332 -7.83 -0.80 -11.75
CA ILE A 332 -8.88 -1.81 -12.01
C ILE A 332 -8.26 -3.20 -11.81
N ASN A 333 -8.98 -4.11 -11.18
CA ASN A 333 -8.47 -5.44 -10.86
C ASN A 333 -9.57 -6.50 -10.96
N GLY A 334 -9.18 -7.78 -10.97
CA GLY A 334 -10.10 -8.90 -11.13
C GLY A 334 -10.28 -9.29 -12.59
N ILE A 335 -11.50 -9.71 -12.94
CA ILE A 335 -11.91 -10.10 -14.29
C ILE A 335 -12.31 -8.84 -15.05
N ILE A 336 -11.74 -8.67 -16.24
CA ILE A 336 -12.01 -7.55 -17.13
C ILE A 336 -12.41 -8.14 -18.48
N ILE A 337 -13.55 -7.70 -19.02
CA ILE A 337 -14.06 -8.08 -20.33
C ILE A 337 -13.98 -6.84 -21.21
N ILE A 338 -13.39 -6.96 -22.39
CA ILE A 338 -13.24 -5.86 -23.34
C ILE A 338 -13.96 -6.23 -24.62
N ASP A 339 -14.91 -5.40 -25.02
CA ASP A 339 -15.65 -5.45 -26.27
C ASP A 339 -14.97 -4.51 -27.27
N PHE A 340 -14.12 -5.07 -28.12
CA PHE A 340 -13.49 -4.32 -29.21
C PHE A 340 -14.42 -4.27 -30.41
N ILE A 341 -14.26 -3.25 -31.27
CA ILE A 341 -15.04 -3.15 -32.50
C ILE A 341 -14.77 -4.39 -33.36
N ASP A 342 -15.82 -5.02 -33.89
CA ASP A 342 -15.75 -6.24 -34.69
C ASP A 342 -14.72 -6.17 -35.81
N MET A 343 -13.84 -7.18 -35.85
CA MET A 343 -12.85 -7.37 -36.90
C MET A 343 -13.11 -8.70 -37.62
N TYR A 344 -13.34 -8.64 -38.93
CA TYR A 344 -13.62 -9.83 -39.76
C TYR A 344 -12.39 -10.71 -40.01
N SER A 345 -11.19 -10.14 -39.92
CA SER A 345 -9.93 -10.84 -40.22
C SER A 345 -9.32 -11.41 -38.94
N GLN A 346 -9.10 -12.73 -38.90
CA GLN A 346 -8.40 -13.37 -37.79
C GLN A 346 -6.95 -12.87 -37.64
N ARG A 347 -6.32 -12.43 -38.74
CA ARG A 347 -4.98 -11.83 -38.68
C ARG A 347 -5.00 -10.52 -37.89
N ASP A 348 -6.03 -9.71 -38.09
CA ASP A 348 -6.18 -8.40 -37.43
C ASP A 348 -6.47 -8.58 -35.94
N GLN A 349 -7.29 -9.59 -35.59
CA GLN A 349 -7.53 -10.00 -34.20
C GLN A 349 -6.23 -10.43 -33.51
N LEU A 350 -5.42 -11.28 -34.14
CA LEU A 350 -4.12 -11.71 -33.60
C LEU A 350 -3.15 -10.54 -33.43
N GLN A 351 -3.09 -9.62 -34.40
CA GLN A 351 -2.27 -8.42 -34.30
C GLN A 351 -2.71 -7.51 -33.14
N LEU A 352 -4.02 -7.34 -32.93
CA LEU A 352 -4.55 -6.61 -31.79
C LEU A 352 -4.14 -7.25 -30.46
N LEU A 353 -4.29 -8.57 -30.33
CA LEU A 353 -3.93 -9.31 -29.13
C LEU A 353 -2.43 -9.23 -28.84
N GLU A 354 -1.57 -9.36 -29.86
CA GLU A 354 -0.13 -9.23 -29.71
C GLU A 354 0.25 -7.82 -29.27
N HIS A 355 -0.31 -6.79 -29.91
CA HIS A 355 -0.10 -5.40 -29.55
C HIS A 355 -0.54 -5.13 -28.10
N PHE A 356 -1.72 -5.60 -27.72
CA PHE A 356 -2.26 -5.40 -26.38
C PHE A 356 -1.43 -6.14 -25.33
N ASN A 357 -1.01 -7.38 -25.59
CA ASN A 357 -0.12 -8.12 -24.70
C ASN A 357 1.21 -7.39 -24.48
N ASN A 358 1.79 -6.79 -25.53
CA ASN A 358 3.02 -5.99 -25.41
C ASN A 358 2.85 -4.74 -24.53
N LEU A 359 1.69 -4.07 -24.59
CA LEU A 359 1.37 -2.95 -23.71
C LEU A 359 1.22 -3.39 -22.24
N LEU A 360 0.59 -4.54 -22.02
CA LEU A 360 0.28 -5.09 -20.70
C LEU A 360 1.52 -5.58 -19.94
N LYS A 361 2.62 -5.93 -20.63
CA LYS A 361 3.89 -6.36 -20.01
C LYS A 361 4.47 -5.36 -19.00
N TYR A 362 4.22 -4.06 -19.21
CA TYR A 362 4.73 -2.99 -18.35
C TYR A 362 3.85 -2.70 -17.13
N ASP A 363 2.74 -3.44 -16.96
CA ASP A 363 1.89 -3.33 -15.80
C ASP A 363 2.35 -4.32 -14.71
N ASP A 364 2.82 -3.75 -13.61
CA ASP A 364 3.32 -4.50 -12.48
C ASP A 364 2.24 -5.37 -11.79
N ALA A 365 0.94 -5.12 -12.02
CA ALA A 365 -0.16 -5.97 -11.56
C ALA A 365 -0.32 -7.27 -12.37
N LYS A 366 0.54 -7.50 -13.37
CA LYS A 366 0.57 -8.70 -14.21
C LYS A 366 -0.80 -9.04 -14.82
N PRO A 367 -1.41 -8.12 -15.58
CA PRO A 367 -2.57 -8.46 -16.39
C PRO A 367 -2.22 -9.56 -17.39
N GLN A 368 -3.14 -10.52 -17.56
CA GLN A 368 -2.99 -11.64 -18.47
C GLN A 368 -4.26 -11.76 -19.31
N ILE A 369 -4.09 -11.79 -20.63
CA ILE A 369 -5.16 -12.13 -21.57
C ILE A 369 -5.39 -13.64 -21.43
N VAL A 370 -6.62 -14.03 -21.13
CA VAL A 370 -7.03 -15.43 -21.01
C VAL A 370 -7.37 -15.97 -22.38
N GLN A 371 -8.29 -15.31 -23.07
CA GLN A 371 -8.76 -15.71 -24.40
C GLN A 371 -9.46 -14.57 -25.15
N PHE A 372 -9.63 -14.76 -26.45
CA PHE A 372 -10.60 -14.05 -27.28
C PHE A 372 -11.80 -14.99 -27.44
N SER A 373 -12.98 -14.59 -26.98
CA SER A 373 -14.16 -15.45 -26.97
C SER A 373 -14.81 -15.52 -28.34
N GLU A 374 -15.63 -16.55 -28.56
CA GLU A 374 -16.45 -16.68 -29.77
C GLU A 374 -17.47 -15.55 -29.93
N LEU A 375 -17.79 -14.86 -28.82
CA LEU A 375 -18.69 -13.70 -28.79
C LEU A 375 -17.99 -12.38 -29.13
N GLY A 376 -16.69 -12.39 -29.43
CA GLY A 376 -15.92 -11.19 -29.78
C GLY A 376 -15.24 -10.48 -28.61
N PHE A 377 -15.33 -11.02 -27.39
CA PHE A 377 -14.76 -10.38 -26.20
C PHE A 377 -13.32 -10.80 -25.95
N VAL A 378 -12.49 -9.85 -25.51
CA VAL A 378 -11.19 -10.14 -24.90
C VAL A 378 -11.35 -10.26 -23.39
N GLU A 379 -11.03 -11.44 -22.87
CA GLU A 379 -11.07 -11.74 -21.44
C GLU A 379 -9.69 -11.55 -20.81
N LEU A 380 -9.63 -10.79 -19.73
CA LEU A 380 -8.40 -10.45 -19.04
C LEU A 380 -8.54 -10.67 -17.53
N THR A 381 -7.47 -11.13 -16.90
CA THR A 381 -7.33 -11.15 -15.44
C THR A 381 -6.21 -10.22 -15.00
N ARG A 382 -6.43 -9.41 -13.96
CA ARG A 382 -5.41 -8.50 -13.39
C ARG A 382 -5.36 -8.60 -11.88
N ARG A 383 -4.16 -8.74 -11.29
CA ARG A 383 -4.00 -8.94 -9.84
C ARG A 383 -4.35 -7.67 -9.05
N ARG A 384 -5.04 -7.84 -7.93
CA ARG A 384 -5.34 -6.72 -7.01
C ARG A 384 -4.11 -6.35 -6.19
N ARG A 385 -3.72 -5.08 -6.24
CA ARG A 385 -2.60 -4.50 -5.45
C ARG A 385 -3.03 -3.68 -4.25
N GLY A 386 -4.22 -3.11 -4.31
CA GLY A 386 -4.78 -2.20 -3.32
C GLY A 386 -6.16 -1.74 -3.77
N GLN A 387 -6.71 -0.73 -3.11
CA GLN A 387 -7.97 -0.12 -3.50
C GLN A 387 -7.90 0.53 -4.88
N SER A 388 -9.00 0.47 -5.64
CA SER A 388 -9.14 1.22 -6.89
C SER A 388 -9.41 2.70 -6.62
N LEU A 389 -9.18 3.58 -7.59
CA LEU A 389 -9.53 5.00 -7.42
C LEU A 389 -11.02 5.19 -7.09
N LYS A 390 -11.89 4.40 -7.74
CA LYS A 390 -13.33 4.43 -7.48
C LYS A 390 -13.64 4.05 -6.03
N GLU A 391 -13.01 3.01 -5.47
CA GLU A 391 -13.21 2.61 -4.08
C GLU A 391 -12.74 3.70 -3.10
N ILE A 392 -11.57 4.31 -3.36
CA ILE A 392 -11.00 5.36 -2.51
C ILE A 392 -11.91 6.60 -2.44
N PHE A 393 -12.46 7.03 -3.59
CA PHE A 393 -13.25 8.25 -3.68
C PHE A 393 -14.78 8.03 -3.54
N ASN A 394 -15.32 6.83 -3.79
CA ASN A 394 -16.76 6.56 -3.59
C ASN A 394 -17.14 6.41 -2.12
N ASP A 395 -16.22 5.99 -1.24
CA ASP A 395 -16.45 5.98 0.22
C ASP A 395 -16.84 7.37 0.76
N ILE A 396 -16.51 8.44 0.01
CA ILE A 396 -16.85 9.83 0.33
C ILE A 396 -18.32 10.14 -0.05
N ASN A 397 -18.87 9.48 -1.08
CA ASN A 397 -20.21 9.76 -1.58
C ASN A 397 -21.32 8.99 -0.84
N ILE A 398 -21.06 7.80 -0.29
CA ILE A 398 -22.10 6.99 0.39
C ILE A 398 -22.44 7.55 1.79
N LYS A 399 -21.62 8.45 2.35
CA LYS A 399 -21.98 9.21 3.56
C LYS A 399 -22.78 10.49 3.29
N ASN A 400 -22.93 10.88 2.02
CA ASN A 400 -23.54 12.16 1.64
C ASN A 400 -24.71 11.96 0.67
N THR A 401 -25.73 11.22 1.08
CA THR A 401 -27.10 11.56 0.65
C THR A 401 -27.62 12.62 1.60
N THR A 402 -27.79 13.83 1.03
CA THR A 402 -28.25 15.10 1.61
C THR A 402 -27.33 15.77 2.64
N LEU A 403 -26.65 16.82 2.17
CA LEU A 403 -26.07 17.93 2.94
C LEU A 403 -25.02 17.53 3.98
N GLU A 404 -23.73 17.61 3.60
CA GLU A 404 -22.62 18.20 4.40
C GLU A 404 -21.25 17.76 3.82
N PHE A 405 -20.80 18.45 2.77
CA PHE A 405 -19.40 18.36 2.34
C PHE A 405 -18.44 19.20 3.21
N THR A 406 -18.91 19.73 4.35
CA THR A 406 -18.15 20.72 5.15
C THR A 406 -17.85 20.35 6.60
N ASN A 407 -18.41 19.30 7.21
CA ASN A 407 -18.28 19.11 8.66
C ASN A 407 -17.60 17.81 9.15
N GLN A 408 -17.41 16.77 8.33
CA GLN A 408 -16.79 15.52 8.83
C GLN A 408 -15.27 15.41 8.68
N LEU A 409 -14.63 16.25 7.85
CA LEU A 409 -13.16 16.34 7.85
C LEU A 409 -12.61 17.07 9.08
N ASN A 410 -13.46 17.84 9.79
CA ASN A 410 -13.05 18.51 11.01
C ASN A 410 -12.93 17.53 12.19
N TYR A 411 -13.91 16.64 12.44
CA TYR A 411 -13.94 15.93 13.72
C TYR A 411 -12.81 14.90 13.94
N ASN A 412 -12.28 14.29 12.88
CA ASN A 412 -11.24 13.26 13.00
C ASN A 412 -9.80 13.79 12.85
N PHE A 413 -9.61 14.98 12.28
CA PHE A 413 -8.30 15.63 12.22
C PHE A 413 -7.92 16.36 13.51
N TYR A 414 -8.90 16.76 14.34
CA TYR A 414 -8.61 17.51 15.57
C TYR A 414 -7.98 16.66 16.69
N HIS A 415 -8.08 15.32 16.66
CA HIS A 415 -7.71 14.50 17.81
C HIS A 415 -6.40 13.71 17.73
N SER A 416 -5.75 13.61 16.56
CA SER A 416 -4.58 12.72 16.38
C SER A 416 -3.22 13.44 16.23
N THR A 417 -3.18 14.77 16.15
CA THR A 417 -1.90 15.51 15.95
C THR A 417 -1.61 16.61 16.97
N TYR A 418 -2.52 16.88 17.92
CA TYR A 418 -2.24 17.77 19.04
C TYR A 418 -1.77 16.99 20.26
N ARG A 419 -0.47 16.65 20.31
CA ARG A 419 0.20 16.58 21.61
C ARG A 419 1.70 16.88 21.65
N ASN A 420 2.45 16.88 20.54
CA ASN A 420 3.92 16.93 20.65
C ASN A 420 4.67 17.94 19.76
N TYR A 421 4.10 19.08 19.38
CA TYR A 421 4.89 20.19 18.83
C TYR A 421 4.30 21.55 19.21
N GLN A 422 4.51 21.97 20.46
CA GLN A 422 4.35 23.37 20.83
C GLN A 422 5.67 24.11 20.57
N GLY A 423 5.59 25.13 19.71
CA GLY A 423 6.58 26.21 19.67
C GLY A 423 7.48 26.22 18.43
N LYS A 424 6.92 26.50 17.25
CA LYS A 424 7.37 27.58 16.35
C LYS A 424 6.62 27.59 15.02
N ARG A 425 6.19 28.81 14.65
CA ARG A 425 5.73 29.30 13.34
C ARG A 425 4.35 28.86 12.82
N LEU A 426 3.40 29.73 13.18
CA LEU A 426 2.14 30.06 12.51
C LEU A 426 2.32 30.45 11.02
N LEU A 427 2.64 29.51 10.13
CA LEU A 427 2.64 29.75 8.68
C LEU A 427 1.65 28.86 7.90
N ALA A 428 0.96 27.92 8.56
CA ALA A 428 0.03 26.99 7.89
C ALA A 428 -1.29 27.63 7.40
N ASN A 429 -1.56 28.91 7.72
CA ASN A 429 -2.86 29.54 7.54
C ASN A 429 -2.94 30.55 6.37
N LYS A 430 -2.36 30.23 5.21
CA LYS A 430 -2.67 30.97 3.96
C LYS A 430 -3.58 30.20 3.00
N TYR A 431 -3.57 28.86 2.99
CA TYR A 431 -4.22 28.10 1.91
C TYR A 431 -5.48 27.31 2.30
N VAL A 432 -5.62 26.91 3.58
CA VAL A 432 -6.87 26.27 4.07
C VAL A 432 -8.07 27.21 3.92
N ARG A 433 -7.81 28.52 4.02
CA ARG A 433 -8.83 29.58 3.95
C ARG A 433 -9.41 29.78 2.54
N SER A 434 -8.67 29.40 1.49
CA SER A 434 -9.10 29.61 0.10
C SER A 434 -10.01 28.49 -0.42
N LEU A 435 -10.00 27.32 0.22
CA LEU A 435 -10.64 26.14 -0.35
C LEU A 435 -12.09 25.96 0.13
N PHE A 436 -12.45 26.40 1.35
CA PHE A 436 -13.79 26.06 1.90
C PHE A 436 -14.50 27.04 2.85
N PHE A 437 -13.97 28.20 3.30
CA PHE A 437 -14.67 29.02 4.32
C PHE A 437 -14.45 30.55 4.28
N ASP A 438 -15.54 31.34 4.20
CA ASP A 438 -15.56 32.81 4.26
C ASP A 438 -15.98 33.43 5.62
N LYS A 439 -16.39 32.64 6.62
CA LYS A 439 -16.84 33.19 7.92
C LYS A 439 -15.70 33.33 8.94
N LYS A 440 -15.54 34.52 9.53
CA LYS A 440 -14.67 34.78 10.69
C LYS A 440 -15.45 34.53 11.99
N PHE A 441 -14.83 33.81 12.93
CA PHE A 441 -15.39 33.60 14.27
C PHE A 441 -14.55 34.35 15.33
N ASN A 442 -15.24 35.05 16.24
CA ASN A 442 -14.65 36.02 17.18
C ASN A 442 -14.41 35.48 18.60
N LYS A 443 -14.63 34.20 18.90
CA LYS A 443 -14.43 33.67 20.26
C LYS A 443 -13.71 32.33 20.27
N SER A 444 -12.69 32.22 21.11
CA SER A 444 -11.99 30.99 21.45
C SER A 444 -12.32 30.59 22.89
N ILE A 445 -12.61 29.30 23.12
CA ILE A 445 -12.81 28.73 24.46
C ILE A 445 -11.64 27.81 24.76
N LEU A 446 -11.05 27.96 25.95
CA LEU A 446 -9.88 27.20 26.39
C LEU A 446 -10.33 25.94 27.16
N LEU A 447 -9.90 24.75 26.72
CA LEU A 447 -10.19 23.49 27.40
C LEU A 447 -9.04 23.09 28.34
N THR A 448 -9.37 22.76 29.58
CA THR A 448 -8.42 22.31 30.60
C THR A 448 -8.17 20.80 30.51
N ASN A 449 -6.89 20.40 30.56
CA ASN A 449 -6.45 19.00 30.45
C ASN A 449 -6.82 18.17 31.69
N LYS A 450 -7.49 17.03 31.52
CA LYS A 450 -7.59 15.98 32.56
C LYS A 450 -6.32 15.12 32.56
N LYS A 451 -5.63 15.04 33.70
CA LYS A 451 -4.54 14.08 33.96
C LYS A 451 -5.13 12.68 34.20
N PHE A 452 -4.55 11.66 33.57
CA PHE A 452 -4.83 10.25 33.85
C PHE A 452 -3.78 9.71 34.81
N TYR A 453 -4.21 8.99 35.86
CA TYR A 453 -3.34 8.16 36.69
C TYR A 453 -3.45 6.70 36.24
N LEU A 454 -2.31 6.02 36.09
CA LEU A 454 -2.24 4.59 35.76
C LEU A 454 -2.47 3.73 37.02
N ASN A 455 -3.19 2.61 36.85
CA ASN A 455 -3.59 1.71 37.93
C ASN A 455 -2.44 0.73 38.28
N ASN A 456 -1.90 0.81 39.49
CA ASN A 456 -0.79 -0.04 39.99
C ASN A 456 -1.08 -1.56 40.02
N SER A 457 -2.36 -1.97 39.97
CA SER A 457 -2.76 -3.38 40.11
C SER A 457 -2.37 -4.29 38.93
N LEU A 458 -2.14 -3.72 37.74
CA LEU A 458 -1.70 -4.51 36.57
C LEU A 458 -0.20 -4.83 36.64
N TYR A 459 0.61 -4.00 37.29
CA TYR A 459 2.06 -4.16 37.36
C TYR A 459 2.49 -5.33 38.26
N SER A 460 1.84 -5.47 39.43
CA SER A 460 2.13 -6.57 40.36
C SER A 460 1.69 -7.94 39.84
N LYS A 461 0.89 -8.00 38.77
CA LYS A 461 0.39 -9.25 38.19
C LYS A 461 1.40 -9.93 37.25
N TYR A 462 2.32 -9.17 36.65
CA TYR A 462 3.23 -9.65 35.60
C TYR A 462 4.71 -9.53 35.94
N PHE A 463 5.06 -8.86 37.04
CA PHE A 463 6.43 -8.63 37.46
C PHE A 463 6.62 -9.08 38.92
N ILE A 464 7.69 -9.85 39.16
CA ILE A 464 8.18 -10.16 40.49
C ILE A 464 9.27 -9.14 40.80
N PHE A 465 9.16 -8.47 41.94
CA PHE A 465 10.13 -7.51 42.43
C PHE A 465 10.99 -8.18 43.50
N LEU A 466 12.31 -8.21 43.30
CA LEU A 466 13.25 -8.73 44.29
C LEU A 466 13.43 -7.77 45.48
N ASP A 467 13.41 -6.46 45.23
CA ASP A 467 13.52 -5.42 46.26
C ASP A 467 12.83 -4.12 45.80
N ARG A 468 12.32 -3.32 46.75
CA ARG A 468 11.66 -2.02 46.51
C ARG A 468 12.64 -0.93 46.09
N LEU A 469 13.92 -1.05 46.45
CA LEU A 469 14.93 -0.02 46.21
C LEU A 469 15.72 -0.24 44.91
N ASN A 470 15.93 -1.49 44.49
CA ASN A 470 16.64 -1.85 43.27
C ASN A 470 15.84 -2.86 42.45
N THR A 471 14.99 -2.36 41.55
CA THR A 471 14.07 -3.22 40.80
C THR A 471 14.78 -3.90 39.63
N VAL A 472 15.18 -5.16 39.81
CA VAL A 472 15.41 -6.09 38.70
C VAL A 472 14.08 -6.78 38.41
N SER A 473 13.52 -6.54 37.22
CA SER A 473 12.20 -7.06 36.81
C SER A 473 12.34 -8.35 36.00
N PHE A 474 11.90 -9.47 36.55
CA PHE A 474 11.76 -10.73 35.80
C PHE A 474 10.34 -10.88 35.28
N PHE A 475 10.20 -11.08 33.96
CA PHE A 475 8.93 -11.31 33.29
C PHE A 475 8.51 -12.77 33.44
N ASN A 476 7.29 -13.02 33.92
CA ASN A 476 6.75 -14.37 34.08
C ASN A 476 5.62 -14.63 33.06
N PRO A 477 5.88 -15.26 31.91
CA PRO A 477 4.84 -15.48 30.90
C PRO A 477 3.93 -16.65 31.30
N LYS A 478 2.68 -16.35 31.67
CA LYS A 478 1.56 -17.29 31.57
C LYS A 478 0.64 -16.90 30.41
N ALA A 479 1.04 -17.24 29.19
CA ALA A 479 0.15 -17.39 28.03
C ALA A 479 0.91 -18.08 26.89
N ASN A 480 0.23 -18.94 26.14
CA ASN A 480 0.76 -19.57 24.92
C ASN A 480 1.07 -18.49 23.86
N TYR A 481 2.31 -18.02 23.81
CA TYR A 481 2.79 -17.11 22.77
C TYR A 481 3.28 -17.92 21.56
N ILE A 482 2.83 -17.53 20.36
CA ILE A 482 3.27 -18.10 19.07
C ILE A 482 4.61 -17.47 18.61
N LEU A 483 5.10 -16.40 19.27
CA LEU A 483 6.42 -15.82 19.01
C LEU A 483 7.52 -16.55 19.80
N PRO A 484 8.60 -17.01 19.16
CA PRO A 484 9.80 -17.42 19.86
C PRO A 484 10.50 -16.18 20.42
N LEU A 485 10.48 -16.04 21.75
CA LEU A 485 11.25 -15.03 22.49
C LEU A 485 12.75 -15.35 22.42
N ILE A 486 13.39 -15.08 21.28
CA ILE A 486 14.84 -15.27 21.09
C ILE A 486 15.64 -14.47 22.13
N LEU A 487 15.11 -13.33 22.57
CA LEU A 487 15.76 -12.42 23.51
C LEU A 487 15.95 -13.02 24.92
N TYR A 488 15.13 -14.01 25.33
CA TYR A 488 15.27 -14.63 26.64
C TYR A 488 16.20 -15.85 26.66
N LEU A 489 16.35 -16.56 25.53
CA LEU A 489 17.27 -17.70 25.45
C LEU A 489 18.74 -17.31 25.63
N LYS A 490 19.13 -16.07 25.27
CA LYS A 490 20.49 -15.55 25.51
C LYS A 490 20.72 -14.97 26.90
N LEU A 491 19.67 -14.72 27.68
CA LEU A 491 19.76 -14.27 29.07
C LEU A 491 19.65 -15.42 30.07
N ILE A 492 19.23 -16.60 29.60
CA ILE A 492 19.03 -17.82 30.40
C ILE A 492 20.18 -18.83 30.21
N ASN A 493 21.03 -18.66 29.19
CA ASN A 493 22.23 -19.47 28.99
C ASN A 493 23.48 -18.77 29.48
#